data_AF-A0A0F9PXG5-F1
#
_entry.id   AF-A0A0F9PXG5-F1
#
_cell.length_a   1.000
_cell.length_b   1.000
_cell.length_c   1.000
_cell.angle_alpha   90.00
_cell.angle_beta   90.00
_cell.angle_gamma   90.00
#
_symmetry.space_group_name_H-M   'P 1'
#
loop_
_entity.id
_entity.type
_entity.pdbx_description
1 polymer ?
#
loop_
_entity_poly.entity_id
_entity_poly.type
_entity_poly.pdbx_seq_one_letter_code
_entity_poly.pdbx_strand_id
1 'polypeptide(L)'
;MISINYDQIYNNWIKPELEKRKAEGLIENDFRFTKCLITFSKNSGTIVKFNKEAVFTVLMKVLLKESKNKGDPITIEEVNDIADVELPKENGEKIPFIYVQFNGSYSEGALYDIIFDFTPKYFLTDTEKEQSAELTRKSLVKLFRRELREKIIRYIAHFKDILVQNGFWVIPALLPSPLNKIIVTIQNNNVSEAKELFLNHCSNQFLKELLKNWWELKEFSDRREVIEEAFFCHNNGRFIPAISTLLPHLEGIITEFGHSISTNMPFRQESKTKKVRDLLSEISLATYEFQSVLYFTFSFLIDGPLLETFKDWFQKVNVNFPNRHVVGHGKFIRELYTQENSIKVFLLLDTIYWIIKEFTNVNVIEHQEMTKKLHKINILDLKGKIEEALNEVEEILNYSKFTMKYDFFRQAVYYKMVFYYELEKLEEALELFEKYGINELSETFLNPFNIKSLLLAKKGEFEEAHRIIDEVIENTQKILEKLNYTDSKGEIFQMEGKFEESIKIYEGILKRVKEDLEPKAFIYFNHITHLKLGICYNEEGNVEKALEHIKEGKRIAEKRKLEKWIKKAEELLSKIN
;
A
#
# COMPACT_ATOMS: atom_id res chain seq x y z
N MET A 1 18.33 9.16 17.02
CA MET A 1 17.50 7.97 16.77
C MET A 1 18.33 7.05 15.88
N ILE A 2 18.89 5.97 16.41
CA ILE A 2 19.71 5.03 15.61
C ILE A 2 18.72 4.22 14.77
N SER A 3 18.73 4.37 13.45
CA SER A 3 17.95 3.51 12.56
C SER A 3 18.73 2.22 12.34
N ILE A 4 18.29 1.15 13.00
CA ILE A 4 18.80 -0.20 12.71
C ILE A 4 17.95 -0.76 11.57
N ASN A 5 18.58 -1.05 10.43
CA ASN A 5 17.90 -1.71 9.31
C ASN A 5 18.15 -3.23 9.31
N TYR A 6 17.33 -3.98 8.59
CA TYR A 6 17.46 -5.44 8.51
C TYR A 6 18.83 -5.88 8.00
N ASP A 7 19.40 -5.19 7.00
CA ASP A 7 20.70 -5.57 6.42
C ASP A 7 21.84 -5.52 7.44
N GLN A 8 21.84 -4.52 8.32
CA GLN A 8 22.81 -4.46 9.42
C GLN A 8 22.62 -5.63 10.38
N ILE A 9 21.37 -5.96 10.73
CA ILE A 9 21.09 -7.08 11.63
C ILE A 9 21.53 -8.40 10.99
N TYR A 10 21.20 -8.55 9.70
CA TYR A 10 21.48 -9.74 8.92
C TYR A 10 22.98 -9.97 8.80
N ASN A 11 23.72 -8.95 8.34
CA ASN A 11 25.15 -9.08 8.07
C ASN A 11 25.99 -9.20 9.35
N ASN A 12 25.58 -8.55 10.45
CA ASN A 12 26.39 -8.53 11.68
C ASN A 12 26.15 -9.72 12.61
N TRP A 13 24.93 -10.28 12.64
CA TRP A 13 24.58 -11.31 13.62
C TRP A 13 23.93 -12.55 13.02
N ILE A 14 22.98 -12.39 12.09
CA ILE A 14 22.23 -13.55 11.56
C ILE A 14 23.09 -14.38 10.61
N LYS A 15 23.67 -13.75 9.58
CA LYS A 15 24.46 -14.41 8.55
C LYS A 15 25.68 -15.13 9.14
N PRO A 16 26.50 -14.52 10.02
CA PRO A 16 27.63 -15.22 10.63
C PRO A 16 27.22 -16.45 11.44
N GLU A 17 26.13 -16.37 12.21
CA GLU A 17 25.63 -17.52 12.97
C GLU A 17 25.09 -18.63 12.05
N LEU A 18 24.37 -18.27 10.98
CA LEU A 18 23.90 -19.25 9.98
C LEU A 18 25.07 -19.95 9.30
N GLU A 19 26.10 -19.20 8.88
CA GLU A 19 27.32 -19.76 8.27
C GLU A 19 28.05 -20.69 9.23
N LYS A 20 28.18 -20.30 10.50
CA LYS A 20 28.76 -21.14 11.56
C LYS A 20 27.98 -22.45 11.74
N ARG A 21 26.66 -22.38 11.99
CA ARG A 21 25.83 -23.57 12.20
C ARG A 21 25.80 -24.48 10.98
N LYS A 22 25.88 -23.91 9.77
CA LYS A 22 25.98 -24.67 8.52
C LYS A 22 27.33 -25.41 8.42
N ALA A 23 28.44 -24.75 8.77
CA ALA A 23 29.75 -25.39 8.81
C ALA A 23 29.84 -26.51 9.86
N GLU A 24 29.11 -26.38 10.97
CA GLU A 24 29.01 -27.38 12.04
C GLU A 24 27.99 -28.49 11.76
N GLY A 25 27.23 -28.42 10.65
CA GLY A 25 26.20 -29.40 10.30
C GLY A 25 24.97 -29.38 11.22
N LEU A 26 24.74 -28.28 11.94
CA LEU A 26 23.63 -28.13 12.90
C LEU A 26 22.31 -27.71 12.24
N ILE A 27 22.35 -27.27 10.98
CA ILE A 27 21.18 -26.86 10.20
C ILE A 27 21.23 -27.43 8.78
N GLU A 28 20.06 -27.67 8.21
CA GLU A 28 19.89 -28.20 6.85
C GLU A 28 20.24 -27.15 5.78
N ASN A 29 20.55 -27.60 4.55
CA ASN A 29 20.96 -26.72 3.46
C ASN A 29 19.84 -25.75 3.01
N ASP A 30 18.58 -26.11 3.22
CA ASP A 30 17.38 -25.35 2.90
C ASP A 30 16.77 -24.67 4.13
N PHE A 31 17.51 -24.61 5.25
CA PHE A 31 17.05 -23.95 6.48
C PHE A 31 16.60 -22.51 6.20
N ARG A 32 15.36 -22.20 6.60
CA ARG A 32 14.80 -20.85 6.58
C ARG A 32 14.45 -20.44 8.01
N PHE A 33 14.88 -19.25 8.41
CA PHE A 33 14.39 -18.66 9.65
C PHE A 33 13.17 -17.78 9.36
N THR A 34 12.15 -17.92 10.19
CA THR A 34 11.00 -17.02 10.25
C THR A 34 11.05 -16.13 11.50
N LYS A 35 11.88 -16.50 12.47
CA LYS A 35 12.09 -15.76 13.72
C LYS A 35 13.55 -15.81 14.13
N CYS A 36 14.06 -14.70 14.65
CA CYS A 36 15.39 -14.59 15.21
C CYS A 36 15.37 -13.74 16.48
N LEU A 37 15.93 -14.25 17.57
CA LEU A 37 16.16 -13.51 18.80
C LEU A 37 17.67 -13.40 19.04
N ILE A 38 18.18 -12.18 19.04
CA ILE A 38 19.57 -11.84 19.30
C ILE A 38 19.61 -11.21 20.69
N THR A 39 20.37 -11.78 21.61
CA THR A 39 20.53 -11.26 22.98
C THR A 39 21.98 -10.89 23.25
N PHE A 40 22.22 -9.81 23.97
CA PHE A 40 23.56 -9.29 24.26
C PHE A 40 23.90 -9.39 25.74
N SER A 41 24.45 -10.54 26.15
CA SER A 41 24.90 -10.78 27.52
C SER A 41 26.27 -10.14 27.78
N LYS A 42 26.52 -9.78 29.05
CA LYS A 42 27.86 -9.43 29.55
C LYS A 42 28.76 -10.68 29.74
N ASN A 43 28.16 -11.82 30.08
CA ASN A 43 28.86 -13.04 30.48
C ASN A 43 29.02 -14.02 29.31
N SER A 44 27.95 -14.23 28.54
CA SER A 44 27.88 -15.21 27.45
C SER A 44 28.05 -14.60 26.06
N GLY A 45 28.24 -13.28 25.98
CA GLY A 45 28.40 -12.57 24.71
C GLY A 45 27.10 -12.43 23.92
N THR A 46 27.20 -12.39 22.60
CA THR A 46 26.04 -12.33 21.71
C THR A 46 25.54 -13.74 21.43
N ILE A 47 24.27 -13.99 21.72
CA ILE A 47 23.60 -15.27 21.41
C ILE A 47 22.52 -15.01 20.37
N VAL A 48 22.52 -15.81 19.31
CA VAL A 48 21.54 -15.76 18.24
C VAL A 48 20.71 -17.05 18.25
N LYS A 49 19.40 -16.92 18.39
CA LYS A 49 18.44 -18.02 18.47
C LYS A 49 17.48 -17.97 17.30
N PHE A 50 17.26 -19.08 16.61
CA PHE A 50 16.37 -19.14 15.45
C PHE A 50 15.09 -19.96 15.70
N ASN A 51 13.99 -19.55 15.06
CA ASN A 51 12.73 -20.29 15.01
C ASN A 51 12.25 -20.77 16.39
N LYS A 52 12.32 -22.08 16.67
CA LYS A 52 11.87 -22.68 17.94
C LYS A 52 12.73 -22.29 19.14
N GLU A 53 13.96 -21.83 18.92
CA GLU A 53 14.86 -21.35 19.98
C GLU A 53 14.54 -19.91 20.41
N ALA A 54 13.92 -19.12 19.52
CA ALA A 54 13.57 -17.73 19.76
C ALA A 54 12.27 -17.64 20.59
N VAL A 55 12.37 -17.99 21.87
CA VAL A 55 11.23 -18.12 22.80
C VAL A 55 11.08 -16.90 23.68
N PHE A 56 9.83 -16.48 23.89
CA PHE A 56 9.41 -15.52 24.92
C PHE A 56 8.40 -16.18 25.85
N THR A 57 8.41 -15.77 27.12
CA THR A 57 7.32 -16.09 28.04
C THR A 57 6.22 -15.05 27.88
N VAL A 58 4.97 -15.49 27.69
CA VAL A 58 3.82 -14.60 27.54
C VAL A 58 2.82 -14.83 28.66
N LEU A 59 2.21 -13.75 29.14
CA LEU A 59 1.06 -13.81 30.03
C LEU A 59 -0.20 -13.91 29.17
N MET A 60 -0.78 -15.10 29.10
CA MET A 60 -1.98 -15.36 28.32
C MET A 60 -3.24 -15.20 29.17
N LYS A 61 -4.26 -14.51 28.64
CA LYS A 61 -5.61 -14.53 29.21
C LYS A 61 -6.31 -15.78 28.69
N VAL A 62 -6.79 -16.60 29.61
CA VAL A 62 -7.50 -17.85 29.31
C VAL A 62 -8.90 -17.86 29.91
N LEU A 63 -9.83 -18.53 29.23
CA LEU A 63 -11.21 -18.75 29.67
C LEU A 63 -11.33 -20.19 30.18
N LEU A 64 -11.06 -20.37 31.47
CA LEU A 64 -11.09 -21.69 32.09
C LEU A 64 -12.49 -22.01 32.65
N LYS A 65 -13.00 -23.21 32.35
CA LYS A 65 -14.17 -23.77 33.06
C LYS A 65 -13.76 -24.29 34.44
N GLU A 66 -12.53 -24.79 34.58
CA GLU A 66 -11.97 -25.37 35.81
C GLU A 66 -10.54 -24.87 36.04
N SER A 67 -10.09 -24.79 37.30
CA SER A 67 -8.73 -24.38 37.62
C SER A 67 -7.72 -25.38 37.06
N LYS A 68 -6.69 -24.89 36.36
CA LYS A 68 -5.58 -25.70 35.84
C LYS A 68 -4.30 -25.53 36.68
N ASN A 69 -3.56 -26.61 36.84
CA ASN A 69 -2.25 -26.62 37.49
C ASN A 69 -1.13 -26.22 36.52
N LYS A 70 0.01 -25.83 37.08
CA LYS A 70 1.21 -25.55 36.28
C LYS A 70 1.64 -26.81 35.52
N GLY A 71 1.72 -26.69 34.19
CA GLY A 71 2.09 -27.79 33.29
C GLY A 71 0.91 -28.41 32.55
N ASP A 72 -0.32 -28.10 32.96
CA ASP A 72 -1.51 -28.57 32.25
C ASP A 72 -1.60 -27.93 30.86
N PRO A 73 -2.00 -28.69 29.83
CA PRO A 73 -2.12 -28.15 28.47
C PRO A 73 -3.25 -27.12 28.40
N ILE A 74 -3.03 -26.05 27.63
CA ILE A 74 -4.06 -25.07 27.25
C ILE A 74 -4.49 -25.35 25.81
N THR A 75 -5.79 -25.50 25.63
CA THR A 75 -6.43 -25.77 24.33
C THR A 75 -6.74 -24.46 23.59
N ILE A 76 -6.99 -24.54 22.28
CA ILE A 76 -7.15 -23.32 21.48
C ILE A 76 -8.41 -22.54 21.86
N GLU A 77 -9.48 -23.22 22.25
CA GLU A 77 -10.77 -22.68 22.70
C GLU A 77 -10.71 -21.98 24.06
N GLU A 78 -9.69 -22.28 24.86
CA GLU A 78 -9.44 -21.62 26.15
C GLU A 78 -8.68 -20.31 25.98
N VAL A 79 -8.04 -20.07 24.83
CA VAL A 79 -7.23 -18.87 24.61
C VAL A 79 -8.12 -17.68 24.29
N ASN A 80 -7.94 -16.58 25.03
CA ASN A 80 -8.69 -15.34 24.85
C ASN A 80 -7.84 -14.17 24.36
N ASP A 81 -6.65 -13.97 24.92
CA ASP A 81 -5.78 -12.85 24.54
C ASP A 81 -4.35 -13.03 25.09
N ILE A 82 -3.42 -12.19 24.67
CA ILE A 82 -2.11 -12.01 25.31
C ILE A 82 -2.14 -10.70 26.09
N ALA A 83 -1.96 -10.78 27.41
CA ALA A 83 -1.95 -9.62 28.30
C ALA A 83 -0.59 -8.92 28.32
N ASP A 84 0.49 -9.70 28.38
CA ASP A 84 1.84 -9.19 28.57
C ASP A 84 2.91 -10.15 28.04
N VAL A 85 4.16 -9.69 27.93
CA VAL A 85 5.32 -10.44 27.47
C VAL A 85 6.50 -10.18 28.41
N GLU A 86 7.13 -11.25 28.88
CA GLU A 86 8.36 -11.14 29.65
C GLU A 86 9.54 -10.85 28.72
N LEU A 87 10.27 -9.77 29.00
CA LEU A 87 11.49 -9.42 28.27
C LEU A 87 12.64 -10.40 28.62
N PRO A 88 13.59 -10.64 27.70
CA PRO A 88 14.72 -11.54 27.95
C PRO A 88 15.52 -11.15 29.19
N LYS A 89 15.88 -12.15 30.00
CA LYS A 89 16.69 -11.99 31.21
C LYS A 89 17.84 -13.00 31.26
N GLU A 90 18.92 -12.60 31.91
CA GLU A 90 20.02 -13.48 32.32
C GLU A 90 20.27 -13.27 33.81
N ASN A 91 20.26 -14.35 34.60
CA ASN A 91 20.40 -14.31 36.07
C ASN A 91 19.41 -13.34 36.77
N GLY A 92 18.20 -13.20 36.22
CA GLY A 92 17.15 -12.32 36.75
C GLY A 92 17.21 -10.87 36.27
N GLU A 93 18.30 -10.46 35.61
CA GLU A 93 18.46 -9.11 35.07
C GLU A 93 18.03 -9.03 33.60
N LYS A 94 17.33 -7.95 33.21
CA LYS A 94 16.95 -7.70 31.81
C LYS A 94 18.21 -7.54 30.96
N ILE A 95 18.25 -8.18 29.80
CA ILE A 95 19.36 -8.06 28.85
C ILE A 95 18.92 -7.37 27.56
N PRO A 96 19.81 -6.63 26.87
CA PRO A 96 19.49 -6.07 25.58
C PRO A 96 19.20 -7.15 24.55
N PHE A 97 18.28 -6.86 23.63
CA PHE A 97 17.94 -7.79 22.56
C PHE A 97 17.46 -7.12 21.29
N ILE A 98 17.52 -7.87 20.19
CA ILE A 98 16.82 -7.62 18.92
C ILE A 98 15.99 -8.86 18.60
N TYR A 99 14.71 -8.68 18.32
CA TYR A 99 13.81 -9.71 17.84
C TYR A 99 13.38 -9.37 16.42
N VAL A 100 13.53 -10.32 15.52
CA VAL A 100 13.21 -10.21 14.10
C VAL A 100 12.19 -11.29 13.77
N GLN A 101 11.05 -10.93 13.19
CA GLN A 101 10.00 -11.86 12.79
C GLN A 101 9.56 -11.59 11.36
N PHE A 102 9.62 -12.63 10.53
CA PHE A 102 9.09 -12.62 9.19
C PHE A 102 7.56 -12.44 9.22
N ASN A 103 7.04 -11.51 8.42
CA ASN A 103 5.61 -11.14 8.46
C ASN A 103 4.89 -11.18 7.09
N GLY A 104 5.56 -11.55 5.98
CA GLY A 104 4.91 -11.53 4.65
C GLY A 104 5.80 -11.92 3.46
N SER A 105 5.14 -12.17 2.32
CA SER A 105 5.58 -12.97 1.15
C SER A 105 7.07 -12.94 0.77
N TYR A 106 7.61 -14.13 0.48
CA TYR A 106 8.96 -14.33 -0.07
C TYR A 106 9.12 -13.86 -1.52
N SER A 107 8.04 -13.49 -2.21
CA SER A 107 8.08 -13.20 -3.64
C SER A 107 8.71 -11.84 -3.99
N GLU A 108 8.75 -10.86 -3.07
CA GLU A 108 9.08 -9.46 -3.43
C GLU A 108 9.94 -8.73 -2.36
N GLY A 109 10.75 -9.48 -1.62
CA GLY A 109 11.55 -8.98 -0.51
C GLY A 109 10.90 -9.33 0.83
N ALA A 110 11.63 -10.07 1.66
CA ALA A 110 11.12 -10.54 2.93
C ALA A 110 10.88 -9.35 3.88
N LEU A 111 9.62 -9.11 4.23
CA LEU A 111 9.28 -8.13 5.25
C LEU A 111 9.50 -8.75 6.64
N TYR A 112 10.21 -8.01 7.49
CA TYR A 112 10.48 -8.40 8.86
C TYR A 112 10.02 -7.32 9.82
N ASP A 113 9.27 -7.70 10.85
CA ASP A 113 9.09 -6.88 12.03
C ASP A 113 10.35 -6.96 12.89
N ILE A 114 10.91 -5.81 13.24
CA ILE A 114 12.09 -5.69 14.09
C ILE A 114 11.67 -4.96 15.37
N ILE A 115 11.80 -5.64 16.50
CA ILE A 115 11.60 -5.07 17.84
C ILE A 115 12.90 -5.22 18.61
N PHE A 116 13.37 -4.15 19.23
CA PHE A 116 14.60 -4.21 20.02
C PHE A 116 14.46 -3.40 21.32
N ASP A 117 15.22 -3.80 22.32
CA ASP A 117 15.39 -3.04 23.55
C ASP A 117 16.87 -3.04 23.93
N PHE A 118 17.48 -1.86 23.93
CA PHE A 118 18.86 -1.66 24.37
C PHE A 118 18.97 -0.89 25.70
N THR A 119 17.84 -0.56 26.33
CA THR A 119 17.81 0.22 27.57
C THR A 119 18.59 -0.37 28.75
N PRO A 120 18.75 -1.71 28.89
CA PRO A 120 19.58 -2.25 29.96
C PRO A 120 21.07 -1.83 29.91
N LYS A 121 21.55 -1.28 28.78
CA LYS A 121 22.94 -0.82 28.61
C LYS A 121 23.15 0.70 28.72
N TYR A 122 22.10 1.51 28.81
CA TYR A 122 22.21 2.97 28.84
C TYR A 122 22.19 3.55 30.26
N PHE A 123 22.82 4.73 30.42
CA PHE A 123 22.74 5.58 31.61
C PHE A 123 21.39 6.29 31.70
N LEU A 124 20.31 5.50 31.78
CA LEU A 124 18.95 5.99 31.99
C LEU A 124 18.55 5.86 33.46
N THR A 125 17.64 6.71 33.90
CA THR A 125 16.97 6.56 35.19
C THR A 125 16.10 5.30 35.21
N ASP A 126 15.79 4.77 36.38
CA ASP A 126 14.95 3.57 36.50
C ASP A 126 13.54 3.79 35.93
N THR A 127 13.01 5.01 36.05
CA THR A 127 11.73 5.41 35.45
C THR A 127 11.77 5.34 33.93
N GLU A 128 12.81 5.89 33.30
CA GLU A 128 12.96 5.88 31.83
C GLU A 128 13.16 4.45 31.29
N LYS A 129 13.92 3.61 32.02
CA LYS A 129 14.08 2.19 31.69
C LYS A 129 12.74 1.46 31.73
N GLU A 130 11.91 1.69 32.74
CA GLU A 130 10.62 1.01 32.84
C GLU A 130 9.62 1.51 31.80
N GLN A 131 9.61 2.80 31.48
CA GLN A 131 8.78 3.34 30.38
C GLN A 131 9.16 2.74 29.03
N SER A 132 10.45 2.62 28.73
CA SER A 132 10.90 2.01 27.49
C SER A 132 10.62 0.50 27.43
N ALA A 133 10.81 -0.21 28.56
CA ALA A 133 10.44 -1.61 28.68
C ALA A 133 8.93 -1.81 28.44
N GLU A 134 8.08 -0.93 28.97
CA GLU A 134 6.63 -0.98 28.76
C GLU A 134 6.25 -0.79 27.28
N LEU A 135 6.87 0.16 26.58
CA LEU A 135 6.66 0.35 25.14
C LEU A 135 7.09 -0.89 24.33
N THR A 136 8.21 -1.50 24.72
CA THR A 136 8.72 -2.73 24.11
C THR A 136 7.75 -3.89 24.34
N ARG A 137 7.28 -4.09 25.59
CA ARG A 137 6.28 -5.11 25.93
C ARG A 137 5.00 -4.91 25.13
N LYS A 138 4.46 -3.68 25.04
CA LYS A 138 3.27 -3.39 24.22
C LYS A 138 3.47 -3.76 22.75
N SER A 139 4.64 -3.49 22.19
CA SER A 139 4.97 -3.84 20.80
C SER A 139 5.05 -5.35 20.60
N LEU A 140 5.68 -6.07 21.52
CA LEU A 140 5.72 -7.54 21.51
C LEU A 140 4.33 -8.17 21.71
N VAL A 141 3.52 -7.64 22.61
CA VAL A 141 2.12 -8.07 22.81
C VAL A 141 1.35 -7.93 21.49
N LYS A 142 1.46 -6.78 20.80
CA LYS A 142 0.81 -6.59 19.50
C LYS A 142 1.28 -7.63 18.48
N LEU A 143 2.59 -7.87 18.40
CA LEU A 143 3.18 -8.84 17.48
C LEU A 143 2.71 -10.27 17.76
N PHE A 144 2.74 -10.71 19.02
CA PHE A 144 2.32 -12.06 19.38
C PHE A 144 0.81 -12.25 19.35
N ARG A 145 0.00 -11.20 19.56
CA ARG A 145 -1.44 -11.25 19.31
C ARG A 145 -1.73 -11.56 17.83
N ARG A 146 -1.00 -10.91 16.92
CA ARG A 146 -1.12 -11.20 15.47
C ARG A 146 -0.74 -12.66 15.19
N GLU A 147 0.38 -13.14 15.72
CA GLU A 147 0.78 -14.54 15.55
C GLU A 147 -0.27 -15.52 16.09
N LEU A 148 -0.83 -15.23 17.28
CA LEU A 148 -1.89 -16.04 17.87
C LEU A 148 -3.13 -16.07 16.95
N ARG A 149 -3.54 -14.92 16.43
CA ARG A 149 -4.65 -14.83 15.46
C ARG A 149 -4.37 -15.63 14.20
N GLU A 150 -3.18 -15.52 13.62
CA GLU A 150 -2.81 -16.29 12.42
C GLU A 150 -2.87 -17.81 12.67
N LYS A 151 -2.39 -18.28 13.82
CA LYS A 151 -2.51 -19.69 14.22
C LYS A 151 -3.96 -20.13 14.33
N ILE A 152 -4.80 -19.30 14.94
CA ILE A 152 -6.24 -19.57 15.06
C ILE A 152 -6.91 -19.54 13.70
N ILE A 153 -6.61 -18.58 12.83
CA ILE A 153 -7.15 -18.54 11.47
C ILE A 153 -6.75 -19.79 10.68
N ARG A 154 -5.49 -20.24 10.80
CA ARG A 154 -5.05 -21.51 10.20
C ARG A 154 -5.84 -22.70 10.74
N TYR A 155 -6.07 -22.75 12.04
CA TYR A 155 -6.92 -23.79 12.64
C TYR A 155 -8.35 -23.72 12.08
N ILE A 156 -8.96 -22.53 12.09
CA ILE A 156 -10.32 -22.26 11.59
C ILE A 156 -10.46 -22.61 10.10
N ALA A 157 -9.42 -22.37 9.29
CA ALA A 157 -9.40 -22.65 7.86
C ALA A 157 -9.71 -24.13 7.53
N HIS A 158 -9.34 -25.06 8.42
CA HIS A 158 -9.64 -26.49 8.26
C HIS A 158 -11.13 -26.81 8.40
N PHE A 159 -11.92 -25.86 8.94
CA PHE A 159 -13.34 -26.02 9.24
C PHE A 159 -14.22 -25.03 8.45
N LYS A 160 -13.72 -24.57 7.29
CA LYS A 160 -14.43 -23.63 6.42
C LYS A 160 -15.86 -24.05 6.12
N ASP A 161 -16.08 -25.32 5.75
CA ASP A 161 -17.40 -25.79 5.33
C ASP A 161 -18.40 -25.78 6.49
N ILE A 162 -17.96 -26.20 7.68
CA ILE A 162 -18.77 -26.15 8.91
C ILE A 162 -19.14 -24.71 9.26
N LEU A 163 -18.20 -23.77 9.13
CA LEU A 163 -18.45 -22.35 9.33
C LEU A 163 -19.52 -21.82 8.37
N VAL A 164 -19.33 -22.03 7.07
CA VAL A 164 -20.25 -21.53 6.03
C VAL A 164 -21.64 -22.13 6.20
N GLN A 165 -21.74 -23.43 6.48
CA GLN A 165 -23.02 -24.10 6.76
C GLN A 165 -23.78 -23.47 7.92
N ASN A 166 -23.07 -23.01 8.95
CA ASN A 166 -23.63 -22.33 10.13
C ASN A 166 -23.71 -20.80 9.98
N GLY A 167 -23.47 -20.26 8.78
CA GLY A 167 -23.59 -18.82 8.51
C GLY A 167 -22.47 -17.97 9.10
N PHE A 168 -21.29 -18.55 9.28
CA PHE A 168 -20.09 -17.88 9.78
C PHE A 168 -18.98 -17.85 8.73
N TRP A 169 -18.06 -16.92 8.91
CA TRP A 169 -16.78 -16.80 8.21
C TRP A 169 -15.69 -16.48 9.24
N VAL A 170 -14.47 -16.16 8.79
CA VAL A 170 -13.45 -15.63 9.71
C VAL A 170 -13.81 -14.19 10.07
N ILE A 171 -14.35 -13.99 11.27
CA ILE A 171 -14.84 -12.68 11.76
C ILE A 171 -13.76 -12.01 12.62
N PRO A 172 -13.06 -10.97 12.14
CA PRO A 172 -11.94 -10.36 12.86
C PRO A 172 -12.31 -9.83 14.26
N ALA A 173 -13.52 -9.27 14.40
CA ALA A 173 -14.02 -8.75 15.67
C ALA A 173 -14.20 -9.82 16.76
N LEU A 174 -14.27 -11.10 16.38
CA LEU A 174 -14.40 -12.24 17.29
C LEU A 174 -13.11 -13.05 17.43
N LEU A 175 -11.99 -12.54 16.89
CA LEU A 175 -10.69 -13.17 16.99
C LEU A 175 -9.84 -12.59 18.15
N PRO A 176 -9.18 -13.46 18.94
CA PRO A 176 -9.19 -14.92 18.82
C PRO A 176 -10.48 -15.59 19.35
N SER A 177 -11.09 -14.99 20.39
CA SER A 177 -12.29 -15.45 21.08
C SER A 177 -13.41 -14.42 20.94
N PRO A 178 -14.69 -14.85 20.83
CA PRO A 178 -15.20 -16.20 21.06
C PRO A 178 -15.21 -17.13 19.84
N LEU A 179 -14.71 -16.71 18.67
CA LEU A 179 -14.89 -17.47 17.43
C LEU A 179 -14.26 -18.88 17.49
N ASN A 180 -13.04 -19.00 18.02
CA ASN A 180 -12.39 -20.29 18.26
C ASN A 180 -13.28 -21.26 19.07
N LYS A 181 -13.87 -20.77 20.18
CA LYS A 181 -14.73 -21.56 21.06
C LYS A 181 -16.04 -21.93 20.39
N ILE A 182 -16.66 -21.01 19.64
CA ILE A 182 -17.86 -21.26 18.84
C ILE A 182 -17.61 -22.43 17.88
N ILE A 183 -16.49 -22.42 17.16
CA ILE A 183 -16.15 -23.45 16.18
C ILE A 183 -15.96 -24.82 16.83
N VAL A 184 -15.19 -24.89 17.92
CA VAL A 184 -14.99 -26.15 18.67
C VAL A 184 -16.33 -26.67 19.21
N THR A 185 -17.20 -25.78 19.67
CA THR A 185 -18.53 -26.17 20.18
C THR A 185 -19.44 -26.72 19.07
N ILE A 186 -19.38 -26.15 17.86
CA ILE A 186 -20.10 -26.67 16.68
C ILE A 186 -19.55 -28.04 16.27
N GLN A 187 -18.23 -28.24 16.29
CA GLN A 187 -17.60 -29.54 15.97
C GLN A 187 -18.05 -30.66 16.90
N ASN A 188 -18.28 -30.33 18.18
CA ASN A 188 -18.82 -31.26 19.16
C ASN A 188 -20.35 -31.46 19.04
N ASN A 189 -20.95 -31.05 17.91
CA ASN A 189 -22.38 -31.10 17.61
C ASN A 189 -23.27 -30.33 18.60
N ASN A 190 -22.72 -29.34 19.32
CA ASN A 190 -23.48 -28.53 20.26
C ASN A 190 -23.83 -27.15 19.69
N VAL A 191 -24.58 -27.13 18.58
CA VAL A 191 -24.94 -25.90 17.85
C VAL A 191 -25.71 -24.91 18.74
N SER A 192 -26.53 -25.40 19.67
CA SER A 192 -27.29 -24.57 20.61
C SER A 192 -26.38 -23.82 21.59
N GLU A 193 -25.39 -24.48 22.20
CA GLU A 193 -24.40 -23.81 23.06
C GLU A 193 -23.56 -22.81 22.26
N ALA A 194 -23.17 -23.15 21.03
CA ALA A 194 -22.41 -22.25 20.15
C ALA A 194 -23.18 -20.96 19.84
N LYS A 195 -24.49 -21.09 19.58
CA LYS A 195 -25.39 -19.96 19.36
C LYS A 195 -25.52 -19.08 20.62
N GLU A 196 -25.67 -19.69 21.78
CA GLU A 196 -25.75 -18.96 23.05
C GLU A 196 -24.45 -18.19 23.32
N LEU A 197 -23.29 -18.82 23.13
CA LEU A 197 -21.98 -18.17 23.25
C LEU A 197 -21.86 -16.96 22.32
N PHE A 198 -22.31 -17.10 21.08
CA PHE A 198 -22.33 -16.01 20.10
C PHE A 198 -23.24 -14.86 20.55
N LEU A 199 -24.49 -15.14 20.92
CA LEU A 199 -25.47 -14.13 21.32
C LEU A 199 -25.06 -13.40 22.61
N ASN A 200 -24.50 -14.12 23.59
CA ASN A 200 -24.04 -13.54 24.84
C ASN A 200 -22.85 -12.60 24.65
N HIS A 201 -21.94 -12.92 23.74
CA HIS A 201 -20.80 -12.06 23.43
C HIS A 201 -21.21 -10.82 22.61
N CYS A 202 -21.99 -11.03 21.55
CA CYS A 202 -22.39 -9.98 20.62
C CYS A 202 -23.59 -9.16 21.12
N SER A 203 -23.44 -8.57 22.30
CA SER A 203 -24.43 -7.69 22.92
C SER A 203 -24.66 -6.40 22.11
N ASN A 204 -25.76 -5.69 22.42
CA ASN A 204 -26.04 -4.38 21.81
C ASN A 204 -24.91 -3.37 22.09
N GLN A 205 -24.29 -3.46 23.27
CA GLN A 205 -23.14 -2.62 23.61
C GLN A 205 -21.92 -2.98 22.76
N PHE A 206 -21.65 -4.26 22.53
CA PHE A 206 -20.59 -4.70 21.63
C PHE A 206 -20.79 -4.15 20.21
N LEU A 207 -21.98 -4.30 19.65
CA LEU A 207 -22.31 -3.74 18.32
C LEU A 207 -22.14 -2.22 18.29
N LYS A 208 -22.62 -1.51 19.32
CA LYS A 208 -22.46 -0.05 19.42
C LYS A 208 -21.00 0.38 19.39
N GLU A 209 -20.10 -0.37 20.04
CA GLU A 209 -18.66 -0.09 20.00
C GLU A 209 -18.05 -0.33 18.61
N LEU A 210 -18.50 -1.35 17.87
CA LEU A 210 -18.06 -1.56 16.48
C LEU A 210 -18.39 -0.35 15.58
N LEU A 211 -19.65 0.12 15.66
CA LEU A 211 -20.15 1.20 14.81
C LEU A 211 -19.38 2.52 14.98
N LYS A 212 -18.75 2.76 16.13
CA LYS A 212 -18.01 4.02 16.38
C LYS A 212 -16.90 4.27 15.36
N ASN A 213 -16.27 3.21 14.88
CA ASN A 213 -15.13 3.31 13.98
C ASN A 213 -15.57 3.41 12.51
N TRP A 214 -16.78 2.95 12.18
CA TRP A 214 -17.24 2.81 10.79
C TRP A 214 -17.23 4.14 10.04
N TRP A 215 -17.40 5.26 10.73
CA TRP A 215 -17.53 6.59 10.14
C TRP A 215 -16.22 7.18 9.63
N GLU A 216 -15.09 6.48 9.81
CA GLU A 216 -13.79 6.87 9.25
C GLU A 216 -13.70 6.66 7.73
N LEU A 217 -14.52 5.77 7.16
CA LEU A 217 -14.53 5.46 5.73
C LEU A 217 -15.75 6.08 5.05
N LYS A 218 -15.54 6.70 3.89
CA LYS A 218 -16.58 7.39 3.13
C LYS A 218 -17.76 6.48 2.80
N GLU A 219 -17.46 5.24 2.39
CA GLU A 219 -18.45 4.23 2.00
C GLU A 219 -19.44 3.93 3.13
N PHE A 220 -19.02 4.10 4.38
CA PHE A 220 -19.84 3.89 5.58
C PHE A 220 -20.44 5.20 6.11
N SER A 221 -19.68 6.31 6.13
CA SER A 221 -20.18 7.60 6.63
C SER A 221 -21.35 8.13 5.80
N ASP A 222 -21.33 7.91 4.48
CA ASP A 222 -22.42 8.32 3.57
C ASP A 222 -23.73 7.56 3.85
N ARG A 223 -23.66 6.44 4.59
CA ARG A 223 -24.80 5.58 4.97
C ARG A 223 -25.13 5.64 6.46
N ARG A 224 -24.51 6.56 7.20
CA ARG A 224 -24.58 6.58 8.66
C ARG A 224 -26.01 6.56 9.19
N GLU A 225 -26.88 7.42 8.68
CA GLU A 225 -28.27 7.50 9.13
C GLU A 225 -29.00 6.16 8.96
N VAL A 226 -28.81 5.49 7.82
CA VAL A 226 -29.47 4.22 7.52
C VAL A 226 -28.95 3.09 8.41
N ILE A 227 -27.64 3.07 8.66
CA ILE A 227 -27.01 2.07 9.54
C ILE A 227 -27.42 2.30 11.00
N GLU A 228 -27.47 3.55 11.46
CA GLU A 228 -27.91 3.92 12.81
C GLU A 228 -29.39 3.56 13.03
N GLU A 229 -30.26 3.75 12.02
CA GLU A 229 -31.67 3.33 12.09
C GLU A 229 -31.82 1.81 12.13
N ALA A 230 -31.04 1.07 11.32
CA ALA A 230 -31.03 -0.38 11.39
C ALA A 230 -30.53 -0.88 12.75
N PHE A 231 -29.54 -0.22 13.34
CA PHE A 231 -29.05 -0.52 14.69
C PHE A 231 -30.11 -0.21 15.75
N PHE A 232 -30.83 0.91 15.64
CA PHE A 232 -31.96 1.22 16.49
C PHE A 232 -33.03 0.13 16.43
N CYS A 233 -33.40 -0.33 15.22
CA CYS A 233 -34.32 -1.43 15.03
C CYS A 233 -33.82 -2.72 15.71
N HIS A 234 -32.56 -3.10 15.49
CA HIS A 234 -31.94 -4.25 16.14
C HIS A 234 -32.01 -4.18 17.67
N ASN A 235 -31.60 -3.05 18.24
CA ASN A 235 -31.57 -2.82 19.69
C ASN A 235 -32.96 -2.92 20.34
N ASN A 236 -34.02 -2.66 19.57
CA ASN A 236 -35.42 -2.78 20.00
C ASN A 236 -36.06 -4.15 19.63
N GLY A 237 -35.27 -5.15 19.26
CA GLY A 237 -35.76 -6.49 18.91
C GLY A 237 -36.48 -6.56 17.56
N ARG A 238 -36.37 -5.52 16.72
CA ARG A 238 -37.00 -5.45 15.39
C ARG A 238 -36.01 -5.92 14.32
N PHE A 239 -35.79 -7.23 14.25
CA PHE A 239 -34.79 -7.82 13.35
C PHE A 239 -35.18 -7.80 11.87
N ILE A 240 -36.48 -7.88 11.56
CA ILE A 240 -36.99 -7.81 10.17
C ILE A 240 -36.55 -6.51 9.48
N PRO A 241 -36.87 -5.31 10.01
CA PRO A 241 -36.44 -4.07 9.39
C PRO A 241 -34.91 -3.91 9.45
N ALA A 242 -34.24 -4.30 10.54
CA ALA A 242 -32.78 -4.20 10.61
C ALA A 242 -32.07 -4.97 9.47
N ILE A 243 -32.45 -6.23 9.25
CA ILE A 243 -31.86 -7.07 8.20
C ILE A 243 -32.24 -6.57 6.81
N SER A 244 -33.52 -6.22 6.62
CA SER A 244 -34.04 -5.79 5.31
C SER A 244 -33.42 -4.47 4.87
N THR A 245 -33.11 -3.58 5.82
CA THR A 245 -32.40 -2.32 5.58
C THR A 245 -30.93 -2.57 5.25
N LEU A 246 -30.20 -3.38 6.02
CA LEU A 246 -28.74 -3.48 5.86
C LEU A 246 -28.27 -4.30 4.64
N LEU A 247 -29.01 -5.34 4.26
CA LEU A 247 -28.58 -6.26 3.20
C LEU A 247 -28.28 -5.58 1.86
N PRO A 248 -29.13 -4.67 1.33
CA PRO A 248 -28.81 -3.94 0.11
C PRO A 248 -27.56 -3.06 0.24
N HIS A 249 -27.30 -2.49 1.42
CA HIS A 249 -26.16 -1.59 1.62
C HIS A 249 -24.81 -2.31 1.60
N LEU A 250 -24.77 -3.59 1.96
CA LEU A 250 -23.55 -4.39 1.83
C LEU A 250 -23.10 -4.48 0.35
N GLU A 251 -24.04 -4.68 -0.58
CA GLU A 251 -23.74 -4.63 -2.02
C GLU A 251 -23.27 -3.24 -2.46
N GLY A 252 -23.97 -2.20 -1.99
CA GLY A 252 -23.65 -0.81 -2.30
C GLY A 252 -22.25 -0.42 -1.88
N ILE A 253 -21.85 -0.75 -0.65
CA ILE A 253 -20.52 -0.47 -0.09
C ILE A 253 -19.43 -1.15 -0.92
N ILE A 254 -19.57 -2.46 -1.20
CA ILE A 254 -18.57 -3.19 -2.00
C ILE A 254 -18.49 -2.63 -3.42
N THR A 255 -19.63 -2.25 -4.02
CA THR A 255 -19.67 -1.70 -5.38
C THR A 255 -19.00 -0.32 -5.46
N GLU A 256 -19.31 0.58 -4.53
CA GLU A 256 -18.72 1.92 -4.49
C GLU A 256 -17.22 1.88 -4.22
N PHE A 257 -16.80 1.05 -3.27
CA PHE A 257 -15.39 0.81 -3.03
C PHE A 257 -14.70 0.22 -4.28
N GLY A 258 -15.35 -0.73 -4.96
CA GLY A 258 -14.84 -1.27 -6.23
C GLY A 258 -14.63 -0.19 -7.30
N HIS A 259 -15.55 0.78 -7.39
CA HIS A 259 -15.40 1.93 -8.30
C HIS A 259 -14.33 2.93 -7.86
N SER A 260 -14.02 3.03 -6.57
CA SER A 260 -12.93 3.89 -6.09
C SER A 260 -11.55 3.32 -6.44
N ILE A 261 -11.44 2.00 -6.63
CA ILE A 261 -10.18 1.31 -6.98
C ILE A 261 -10.12 0.81 -8.43
N SER A 262 -11.22 0.85 -9.20
CA SER A 262 -11.24 0.41 -10.59
C SER A 262 -12.31 1.10 -11.44
N THR A 263 -11.93 1.51 -12.65
CA THR A 263 -12.85 2.11 -13.63
C THR A 263 -13.63 1.07 -14.43
N ASN A 264 -13.21 -0.20 -14.44
CA ASN A 264 -13.84 -1.28 -15.20
C ASN A 264 -14.50 -2.30 -14.24
N MET A 265 -15.66 -1.91 -13.72
CA MET A 265 -16.46 -2.76 -12.84
C MET A 265 -17.59 -3.46 -13.62
N PRO A 266 -17.78 -4.78 -13.45
CA PRO A 266 -18.85 -5.51 -14.12
C PRO A 266 -20.23 -5.12 -13.57
N PHE A 267 -21.30 -5.45 -14.29
CA PHE A 267 -22.67 -5.13 -13.85
C PHE A 267 -23.23 -6.12 -12.81
N ARG A 268 -22.98 -7.43 -12.98
CA ARG A 268 -23.55 -8.48 -12.13
C ARG A 268 -22.91 -8.46 -10.73
N GLN A 269 -23.73 -8.61 -9.69
CA GLN A 269 -23.31 -8.54 -8.29
C GLN A 269 -22.16 -9.49 -7.95
N GLU A 270 -22.32 -10.78 -8.23
CA GLU A 270 -21.30 -11.80 -7.99
C GLU A 270 -19.97 -11.45 -8.70
N SER A 271 -20.07 -11.01 -9.95
CA SER A 271 -18.90 -10.59 -10.74
C SER A 271 -18.22 -9.35 -10.17
N LYS A 272 -18.98 -8.38 -9.62
CA LYS A 272 -18.44 -7.19 -8.94
C LYS A 272 -17.67 -7.60 -7.70
N THR A 273 -18.30 -8.41 -6.84
CA THR A 273 -17.69 -8.89 -5.60
C THR A 273 -16.43 -9.70 -5.89
N LYS A 274 -16.44 -10.56 -6.92
CA LYS A 274 -15.24 -11.28 -7.40
C LYS A 274 -14.15 -10.32 -7.88
N LYS A 275 -14.50 -9.30 -8.67
CA LYS A 275 -13.54 -8.32 -9.17
C LYS A 275 -12.87 -7.54 -8.02
N VAL A 276 -13.64 -7.13 -7.01
CA VAL A 276 -13.09 -6.46 -5.82
C VAL A 276 -12.14 -7.39 -5.07
N ARG A 277 -12.52 -8.66 -4.84
CA ARG A 277 -11.63 -9.65 -4.22
C ARG A 277 -10.31 -9.78 -4.99
N ASP A 278 -10.39 -9.91 -6.30
CA ASP A 278 -9.22 -10.14 -7.15
C ASP A 278 -8.28 -8.93 -7.07
N LEU A 279 -8.81 -7.70 -7.17
CA LEU A 279 -8.04 -6.46 -6.97
C LEU A 279 -7.40 -6.37 -5.58
N LEU A 280 -8.13 -6.76 -4.54
CA LEU A 280 -7.62 -6.77 -3.16
C LEU A 280 -6.57 -7.88 -2.94
N SER A 281 -6.65 -8.98 -3.67
CA SER A 281 -5.72 -10.10 -3.53
C SER A 281 -4.35 -9.83 -4.18
N GLU A 282 -4.28 -8.89 -5.12
CA GLU A 282 -3.05 -8.46 -5.79
C GLU A 282 -2.10 -7.67 -4.85
N ILE A 283 -2.50 -7.39 -3.60
CA ILE A 283 -1.68 -6.67 -2.63
C ILE A 283 -0.66 -7.61 -1.98
N SER A 284 0.61 -7.44 -2.34
CA SER A 284 1.68 -8.31 -1.85
C SER A 284 2.26 -7.95 -0.47
N LEU A 285 1.94 -6.78 0.12
CA LEU A 285 2.30 -6.47 1.53
C LEU A 285 1.25 -6.89 2.55
N ALA A 286 0.15 -7.50 2.10
CA ALA A 286 -0.88 -7.93 3.02
C ALA A 286 -0.36 -9.04 3.96
N THR A 287 -0.67 -8.89 5.25
CA THR A 287 -0.37 -9.92 6.25
C THR A 287 -1.12 -11.22 5.94
N TYR A 288 -0.64 -12.34 6.48
CA TYR A 288 -1.37 -13.60 6.37
C TYR A 288 -2.80 -13.51 6.94
N GLU A 289 -2.97 -12.77 8.04
CA GLU A 289 -4.30 -12.47 8.61
C GLU A 289 -5.19 -11.78 7.59
N PHE A 290 -4.72 -10.69 6.95
CA PHE A 290 -5.49 -9.98 5.94
C PHE A 290 -5.87 -10.87 4.76
N GLN A 291 -4.90 -11.56 4.16
CA GLN A 291 -5.15 -12.43 3.00
C GLN A 291 -6.14 -13.54 3.34
N SER A 292 -6.04 -14.11 4.54
CA SER A 292 -6.98 -15.14 4.99
C SER A 292 -8.37 -14.57 5.21
N VAL A 293 -8.50 -13.46 5.95
CA VAL A 293 -9.80 -12.81 6.19
C VAL A 293 -10.45 -12.41 4.86
N LEU A 294 -9.69 -11.82 3.94
CA LEU A 294 -10.14 -11.48 2.59
C LEU A 294 -10.69 -12.71 1.86
N TYR A 295 -9.90 -13.78 1.79
CA TYR A 295 -10.29 -15.01 1.11
C TYR A 295 -11.54 -15.64 1.72
N PHE A 296 -11.58 -15.83 3.05
CA PHE A 296 -12.71 -16.47 3.72
C PHE A 296 -13.98 -15.64 3.65
N THR A 297 -13.88 -14.31 3.82
CA THR A 297 -15.04 -13.41 3.70
C THR A 297 -15.58 -13.42 2.28
N PHE A 298 -14.75 -13.20 1.25
CA PHE A 298 -15.26 -13.14 -0.11
C PHE A 298 -15.74 -14.50 -0.63
N SER A 299 -15.16 -15.61 -0.19
CA SER A 299 -15.71 -16.93 -0.47
C SER A 299 -17.06 -17.14 0.24
N PHE A 300 -17.24 -16.64 1.46
CA PHE A 300 -18.56 -16.64 2.12
C PHE A 300 -19.59 -15.78 1.38
N LEU A 301 -19.19 -14.62 0.84
CA LEU A 301 -20.07 -13.77 0.04
C LEU A 301 -20.49 -14.46 -1.26
N ILE A 302 -19.52 -14.96 -2.04
CA ILE A 302 -19.70 -15.44 -3.41
C ILE A 302 -20.23 -16.88 -3.42
N ASP A 303 -19.59 -17.77 -2.67
CA ASP A 303 -19.89 -19.22 -2.68
C ASP A 303 -20.83 -19.63 -1.54
N GLY A 304 -21.12 -18.70 -0.61
CA GLY A 304 -21.95 -18.95 0.56
C GLY A 304 -23.40 -18.47 0.43
N PRO A 305 -24.16 -18.47 1.55
CA PRO A 305 -25.60 -18.28 1.54
C PRO A 305 -26.06 -16.86 1.16
N LEU A 306 -25.17 -15.86 1.20
CA LEU A 306 -25.55 -14.46 0.94
C LEU A 306 -25.93 -14.22 -0.53
N LEU A 307 -25.05 -14.55 -1.47
CA LEU A 307 -25.23 -14.29 -2.91
C LEU A 307 -25.64 -15.53 -3.71
N GLU A 308 -25.94 -16.64 -3.02
CA GLU A 308 -26.47 -17.83 -3.66
C GLU A 308 -27.68 -17.45 -4.53
N THR A 309 -27.63 -17.87 -5.80
CA THR A 309 -28.66 -17.52 -6.78
C THR A 309 -30.01 -18.12 -6.36
N PHE A 310 -31.01 -17.25 -6.26
CA PHE A 310 -32.40 -17.65 -6.06
C PHE A 310 -33.05 -17.92 -7.43
N LYS A 311 -33.11 -19.20 -7.84
CA LYS A 311 -33.55 -19.60 -9.19
C LYS A 311 -35.05 -19.85 -9.28
N ASP A 312 -35.65 -20.35 -8.20
CA ASP A 312 -37.06 -20.71 -8.16
C ASP A 312 -37.67 -20.45 -6.77
N TRP A 313 -38.99 -20.25 -6.74
CA TRP A 313 -39.69 -19.88 -5.50
C TRP A 313 -39.73 -21.01 -4.45
N PHE A 314 -39.52 -22.26 -4.85
CA PHE A 314 -39.61 -23.45 -3.98
C PHE A 314 -38.24 -23.95 -3.50
N GLN A 315 -37.15 -23.34 -3.97
CA GLN A 315 -35.78 -23.63 -3.56
C GLN A 315 -35.68 -23.55 -2.04
N LYS A 316 -35.09 -24.60 -1.45
CA LYS A 316 -34.72 -24.61 -0.03
C LYS A 316 -33.65 -23.55 0.19
N VAL A 317 -33.87 -22.70 1.17
CA VAL A 317 -32.96 -21.60 1.52
C VAL A 317 -32.22 -21.98 2.80
N ASN A 318 -30.91 -21.78 2.84
CA ASN A 318 -30.15 -21.88 4.08
C ASN A 318 -30.57 -20.75 5.03
N VAL A 319 -31.15 -21.11 6.18
CA VAL A 319 -31.69 -20.14 7.15
C VAL A 319 -30.65 -19.58 8.12
N ASN A 320 -29.42 -20.11 8.10
CA ASN A 320 -28.36 -19.73 9.04
C ASN A 320 -27.69 -18.40 8.70
N PHE A 321 -28.01 -17.80 7.55
CA PHE A 321 -27.66 -16.44 7.17
C PHE A 321 -28.68 -15.90 6.16
N PRO A 322 -29.07 -14.61 6.22
CA PRO A 322 -30.06 -14.07 5.30
C PRO A 322 -29.54 -13.91 3.87
N ASN A 323 -30.16 -14.61 2.92
CA ASN A 323 -29.85 -14.53 1.49
C ASN A 323 -30.36 -13.22 0.87
N ARG A 324 -29.48 -12.50 0.15
CA ARG A 324 -29.75 -11.20 -0.44
C ARG A 324 -30.83 -11.24 -1.52
N HIS A 325 -30.85 -12.27 -2.35
CA HIS A 325 -31.79 -12.41 -3.46
C HIS A 325 -33.18 -12.81 -2.97
N VAL A 326 -33.25 -13.74 -2.02
CA VAL A 326 -34.50 -14.17 -1.37
C VAL A 326 -35.21 -12.98 -0.71
N VAL A 327 -34.48 -12.21 0.12
CA VAL A 327 -35.02 -11.02 0.78
C VAL A 327 -35.36 -9.94 -0.25
N GLY A 328 -34.48 -9.69 -1.22
CA GLY A 328 -34.68 -8.67 -2.26
C GLY A 328 -35.87 -8.93 -3.19
N HIS A 329 -36.20 -10.19 -3.45
CA HIS A 329 -37.38 -10.59 -4.21
C HIS A 329 -38.65 -10.71 -3.36
N GLY A 330 -38.57 -10.43 -2.05
CA GLY A 330 -39.73 -10.42 -1.15
C GLY A 330 -40.22 -11.79 -0.69
N LYS A 331 -39.43 -12.86 -0.87
CA LYS A 331 -39.78 -14.18 -0.31
C LYS A 331 -39.58 -14.14 1.21
N PHE A 332 -40.68 -14.21 1.95
CA PHE A 332 -40.66 -14.15 3.41
C PHE A 332 -40.40 -15.52 4.02
N ILE A 333 -39.29 -15.66 4.75
CA ILE A 333 -38.92 -16.83 5.54
C ILE A 333 -38.57 -16.33 6.94
N ARG A 334 -39.39 -16.66 7.94
CA ARG A 334 -39.30 -16.07 9.29
C ARG A 334 -37.95 -16.34 9.96
N GLU A 335 -37.38 -17.51 9.71
CA GLU A 335 -36.11 -18.00 10.25
C GLU A 335 -34.91 -17.16 9.79
N LEU A 336 -35.03 -16.43 8.67
CA LEU A 336 -33.99 -15.50 8.23
C LEU A 336 -33.91 -14.27 9.14
N TYR A 337 -35.00 -13.90 9.82
CA TYR A 337 -35.13 -12.66 10.57
C TYR A 337 -34.96 -12.84 12.08
N THR A 338 -33.88 -13.50 12.47
CA THR A 338 -33.53 -13.75 13.89
C THR A 338 -32.55 -12.71 14.42
N GLN A 339 -32.44 -12.61 15.75
CA GLN A 339 -31.42 -11.79 16.41
C GLN A 339 -30.01 -12.17 15.93
N GLU A 340 -29.74 -13.48 15.86
CA GLU A 340 -28.47 -14.04 15.41
C GLU A 340 -28.11 -13.57 14.00
N ASN A 341 -29.04 -13.69 13.05
CA ASN A 341 -28.83 -13.25 11.68
C ASN A 341 -28.67 -11.72 11.58
N SER A 342 -29.37 -10.95 12.42
CA SER A 342 -29.18 -9.51 12.46
C SER A 342 -27.78 -9.14 12.94
N ILE A 343 -27.25 -9.80 13.98
CA ILE A 343 -25.87 -9.61 14.46
C ILE A 343 -24.87 -10.02 13.36
N LYS A 344 -25.08 -11.16 12.70
CA LYS A 344 -24.23 -11.63 11.61
C LYS A 344 -24.16 -10.62 10.46
N VAL A 345 -25.25 -9.94 10.10
CA VAL A 345 -25.20 -8.87 9.07
C VAL A 345 -24.35 -7.68 9.54
N PHE A 346 -24.45 -7.25 10.79
CA PHE A 346 -23.55 -6.20 11.34
C PHE A 346 -22.08 -6.63 11.32
N LEU A 347 -21.78 -7.85 11.75
CA LEU A 347 -20.42 -8.39 11.75
C LEU A 347 -19.85 -8.54 10.34
N LEU A 348 -20.69 -8.85 9.35
CA LEU A 348 -20.24 -8.94 7.96
C LEU A 348 -19.87 -7.56 7.43
N LEU A 349 -20.69 -6.54 7.69
CA LEU A 349 -20.35 -5.15 7.39
C LEU A 349 -19.09 -4.70 8.13
N ASP A 350 -18.92 -5.08 9.40
CA ASP A 350 -17.69 -4.80 10.17
C ASP A 350 -16.46 -5.43 9.52
N THR A 351 -16.60 -6.66 9.04
CA THR A 351 -15.52 -7.36 8.34
C THR A 351 -15.16 -6.67 7.03
N ILE A 352 -16.17 -6.18 6.28
CA ILE A 352 -15.93 -5.39 5.06
C ILE A 352 -15.27 -4.05 5.38
N TYR A 353 -15.72 -3.34 6.43
CA TYR A 353 -15.08 -2.13 6.93
C TYR A 353 -13.60 -2.39 7.25
N TRP A 354 -13.31 -3.47 7.99
CA TRP A 354 -11.94 -3.86 8.34
C TRP A 354 -11.07 -4.11 7.10
N ILE A 355 -11.59 -4.85 6.11
CA ILE A 355 -10.87 -5.11 4.85
C ILE A 355 -10.56 -3.80 4.12
N ILE A 356 -11.53 -2.89 3.97
CA ILE A 356 -11.33 -1.62 3.26
C ILE A 356 -10.34 -0.72 4.02
N LYS A 357 -10.43 -0.69 5.35
CA LYS A 357 -9.52 0.11 6.20
C LYS A 357 -8.08 -0.40 6.10
N GLU A 358 -7.88 -1.71 6.23
CA GLU A 358 -6.54 -2.31 6.10
C GLU A 358 -5.97 -2.12 4.69
N PHE A 359 -6.80 -2.25 3.65
CA PHE A 359 -6.41 -1.93 2.27
C PHE A 359 -5.89 -0.50 2.14
N THR A 360 -6.68 0.45 2.65
CA THR A 360 -6.36 1.88 2.57
C THR A 360 -5.08 2.21 3.31
N ASN A 361 -4.86 1.60 4.49
CA ASN A 361 -3.65 1.79 5.27
C ASN A 361 -2.38 1.30 4.55
N VAL A 362 -2.43 0.13 3.90
CA VAL A 362 -1.30 -0.41 3.14
C VAL A 362 -0.94 0.51 1.97
N ASN A 363 -1.95 0.97 1.22
CA ASN A 363 -1.74 1.83 0.06
C ASN A 363 -1.18 3.21 0.44
N VAL A 364 -1.57 3.78 1.58
CA VAL A 364 -1.03 5.06 2.08
C VAL A 364 0.47 4.98 2.37
N ILE A 365 0.96 3.86 2.92
CA ILE A 365 2.39 3.69 3.23
C ILE A 365 3.21 3.60 1.94
N GLU A 366 2.78 2.76 0.99
CA GLU A 366 3.44 2.61 -0.32
C GLU A 366 3.43 3.94 -1.10
N HIS A 367 2.30 4.66 -1.08
CA HIS A 367 2.16 5.96 -1.73
C HIS A 367 3.11 7.01 -1.12
N GLN A 368 3.23 7.06 0.20
CA GLN A 368 4.14 8.00 0.88
C GLN A 368 5.62 7.70 0.57
N GLU A 369 6.00 6.43 0.49
CA GLU A 369 7.35 6.03 0.13
C GLU A 369 7.68 6.44 -1.31
N MET A 370 6.80 6.12 -2.27
CA MET A 370 7.02 6.46 -3.68
C MET A 370 7.01 7.97 -3.92
N THR A 371 6.16 8.71 -3.21
CA THR A 371 6.17 10.18 -3.26
C THR A 371 7.51 10.73 -2.79
N LYS A 372 8.09 10.18 -1.71
CA LYS A 372 9.43 10.59 -1.23
C LYS A 372 10.51 10.27 -2.26
N LYS A 373 10.45 9.11 -2.92
CA LYS A 373 11.41 8.74 -3.96
C LYS A 373 11.34 9.65 -5.19
N LEU A 374 10.14 9.89 -5.73
CA LEU A 374 9.97 10.85 -6.83
C LEU A 374 10.44 12.26 -6.46
N HIS A 375 10.14 12.71 -5.25
CA HIS A 375 10.63 14.00 -4.77
C HIS A 375 12.17 14.04 -4.69
N LYS A 376 12.79 12.96 -4.22
CA LYS A 376 14.25 12.82 -4.18
C LYS A 376 14.85 12.81 -5.58
N ILE A 377 14.26 12.10 -6.54
CA ILE A 377 14.66 12.10 -7.97
C ILE A 377 14.67 13.54 -8.50
N ASN A 378 13.59 14.29 -8.31
CA ASN A 378 13.49 15.68 -8.77
C ASN A 378 14.56 16.58 -8.11
N ILE A 379 14.81 16.44 -6.80
CA ILE A 379 15.87 17.20 -6.13
C ILE A 379 17.26 16.86 -6.71
N LEU A 380 17.54 15.58 -6.95
CA LEU A 380 18.82 15.13 -7.50
C LEU A 380 19.02 15.65 -8.93
N ASP A 381 17.99 15.61 -9.76
CA ASP A 381 17.99 16.18 -11.10
C ASP A 381 18.28 17.70 -11.08
N LEU A 382 17.59 18.47 -10.24
CA LEU A 382 17.83 19.91 -10.11
C LEU A 382 19.26 20.26 -9.63
N LYS A 383 19.92 19.32 -8.94
CA LYS A 383 21.34 19.40 -8.53
C LYS A 383 22.32 18.87 -9.58
N GLY A 384 21.83 18.35 -10.71
CA GLY A 384 22.65 17.75 -11.76
C GLY A 384 23.27 16.39 -11.39
N LYS A 385 22.74 15.71 -10.36
CA LYS A 385 23.20 14.38 -9.90
C LYS A 385 22.44 13.26 -10.62
N ILE A 386 22.56 13.21 -11.95
CA ILE A 386 21.76 12.33 -12.81
C ILE A 386 21.94 10.84 -12.48
N GLU A 387 23.17 10.38 -12.24
CA GLU A 387 23.43 8.97 -11.89
C GLU A 387 22.79 8.55 -10.55
N GLU A 388 22.83 9.42 -9.54
CA GLU A 388 22.13 9.17 -8.27
C GLU A 388 20.61 9.16 -8.48
N ALA A 389 20.09 10.04 -9.34
CA ALA A 389 18.67 10.08 -9.67
C ALA A 389 18.21 8.83 -10.43
N LEU A 390 19.02 8.34 -11.38
CA LEU A 390 18.77 7.09 -12.10
C LEU A 390 18.70 5.89 -11.15
N ASN A 391 19.57 5.80 -10.14
CA ASN A 391 19.48 4.72 -9.15
C ASN A 391 18.13 4.72 -8.42
N GLU A 392 17.64 5.89 -8.00
CA GLU A 392 16.30 6.00 -7.39
C GLU A 392 15.18 5.64 -8.37
N VAL A 393 15.33 5.98 -9.65
CA VAL A 393 14.41 5.57 -10.71
C VAL A 393 14.40 4.04 -10.87
N GLU A 394 15.57 3.40 -10.94
CA GLU A 394 15.66 1.95 -11.03
C GLU A 394 15.04 1.26 -9.82
N GLU A 395 15.18 1.82 -8.61
CA GLU A 395 14.52 1.27 -7.42
C GLU A 395 12.99 1.28 -7.54
N ILE A 396 12.40 2.35 -8.12
CA ILE A 396 10.96 2.39 -8.39
C ILE A 396 10.57 1.39 -9.49
N LEU A 397 11.36 1.28 -10.55
CA LEU A 397 11.06 0.39 -11.70
C LEU A 397 11.28 -1.09 -11.39
N ASN A 398 12.21 -1.41 -10.49
CA ASN A 398 12.45 -2.76 -9.98
C ASN A 398 11.45 -3.15 -8.89
N TYR A 399 10.57 -2.23 -8.49
CA TYR A 399 9.45 -2.54 -7.61
C TYR A 399 8.43 -3.37 -8.40
N SER A 400 8.50 -4.69 -8.26
CA SER A 400 7.82 -5.70 -9.10
C SER A 400 6.30 -5.56 -9.23
N LYS A 401 5.66 -4.81 -8.31
CA LYS A 401 4.21 -4.55 -8.28
C LYS A 401 3.78 -3.43 -9.21
N PHE A 402 4.69 -2.53 -9.54
CA PHE A 402 4.36 -1.38 -10.35
C PHE A 402 4.48 -1.74 -11.83
N THR A 403 3.40 -1.48 -12.54
CA THR A 403 3.30 -1.60 -13.99
C THR A 403 2.89 -0.25 -14.56
N MET A 404 2.84 -0.15 -15.88
CA MET A 404 2.35 1.03 -16.59
C MET A 404 0.93 1.48 -16.20
N LYS A 405 0.18 0.69 -15.42
CA LYS A 405 -1.10 1.08 -14.83
C LYS A 405 -0.98 2.07 -13.67
N TYR A 406 0.19 2.17 -13.03
CA TYR A 406 0.42 3.00 -11.85
C TYR A 406 1.13 4.32 -12.20
N ASP A 407 0.68 5.43 -11.62
CA ASP A 407 1.25 6.76 -11.88
C ASP A 407 2.72 6.89 -11.51
N PHE A 408 3.13 6.30 -10.38
CA PHE A 408 4.54 6.35 -9.94
C PHE A 408 5.46 5.63 -10.91
N PHE A 409 5.01 4.50 -11.46
CA PHE A 409 5.76 3.76 -12.47
C PHE A 409 5.91 4.58 -13.75
N ARG A 410 4.79 5.13 -14.24
CA ARG A 410 4.74 6.00 -15.41
C ARG A 410 5.70 7.18 -15.27
N GLN A 411 5.71 7.83 -14.11
CA GLN A 411 6.64 8.92 -13.81
C GLN A 411 8.09 8.45 -13.75
N ALA A 412 8.38 7.31 -13.13
CA ALA A 412 9.74 6.77 -13.09
C ALA A 412 10.26 6.39 -14.49
N VAL A 413 9.43 5.77 -15.34
CA VAL A 413 9.77 5.50 -16.75
C VAL A 413 10.05 6.80 -17.49
N TYR A 414 9.21 7.81 -17.32
CA TYR A 414 9.43 9.13 -17.90
C TYR A 414 10.76 9.76 -17.44
N TYR A 415 11.05 9.76 -16.14
CA TYR A 415 12.34 10.26 -15.62
C TYR A 415 13.52 9.48 -16.19
N LYS A 416 13.40 8.16 -16.33
CA LYS A 416 14.43 7.34 -16.98
C LYS A 416 14.70 7.79 -18.42
N MET A 417 13.65 8.01 -19.19
CA MET A 417 13.75 8.50 -20.57
C MET A 417 14.40 9.89 -20.63
N VAL A 418 14.01 10.81 -19.75
CA VAL A 418 14.63 12.15 -19.64
C VAL A 418 16.12 12.03 -19.33
N PHE A 419 16.50 11.21 -18.36
CA PHE A 419 17.91 11.03 -18.00
C PHE A 419 18.72 10.36 -19.10
N TYR A 420 18.15 9.40 -19.83
CA TYR A 420 18.82 8.81 -20.98
C TYR A 420 18.98 9.81 -22.14
N TYR A 421 17.98 10.65 -22.37
CA TYR A 421 18.08 11.77 -23.31
C TYR A 421 19.23 12.73 -22.93
N GLU A 422 19.35 13.10 -21.66
CA GLU A 422 20.41 14.00 -21.18
C GLU A 422 21.81 13.37 -21.22
N LEU A 423 21.91 12.06 -21.02
CA LEU A 423 23.15 11.29 -21.12
C LEU A 423 23.47 10.85 -22.56
N GLU A 424 22.66 11.25 -23.54
CA GLU A 424 22.81 10.89 -24.96
C GLU A 424 22.78 9.37 -25.23
N LYS A 425 22.04 8.62 -24.40
CA LYS A 425 21.74 7.19 -24.55
C LYS A 425 20.45 6.99 -25.35
N LEU A 426 20.50 7.38 -26.63
CA LEU A 426 19.30 7.56 -27.45
C LEU A 426 18.60 6.23 -27.75
N GLU A 427 19.37 5.22 -28.13
CA GLU A 427 18.89 3.88 -28.43
C GLU A 427 18.25 3.25 -27.20
N GLU A 428 18.92 3.30 -26.04
CA GLU A 428 18.38 2.74 -24.80
C GLU A 428 17.11 3.46 -24.36
N ALA A 429 16.98 4.77 -24.63
CA ALA A 429 15.76 5.52 -24.33
C ALA A 429 14.59 5.09 -25.24
N LEU A 430 14.84 4.85 -26.52
CA LEU A 430 13.83 4.37 -27.46
C LEU A 430 13.40 2.93 -27.15
N GLU A 431 14.33 2.06 -26.74
CA GLU A 431 14.01 0.69 -26.30
C GLU A 431 13.04 0.65 -25.10
N LEU A 432 12.99 1.70 -24.27
CA LEU A 432 12.02 1.78 -23.17
C LEU A 432 10.57 1.83 -23.65
N PHE A 433 10.30 2.34 -24.86
CA PHE A 433 8.95 2.33 -25.42
C PHE A 433 8.48 0.91 -25.68
N GLU A 434 9.33 0.09 -26.30
CA GLU A 434 9.02 -1.32 -26.56
C GLU A 434 8.97 -2.12 -25.26
N LYS A 435 9.97 -1.95 -24.39
CA LYS A 435 10.07 -2.66 -23.10
C LYS A 435 8.81 -2.50 -22.25
N TYR A 436 8.21 -1.30 -22.24
CA TYR A 436 7.04 -0.99 -21.43
C TYR A 436 5.74 -0.89 -22.23
N GLY A 437 5.73 -1.27 -23.52
CA GLY A 437 4.54 -1.28 -24.37
C GLY A 437 3.89 0.10 -24.57
N ILE A 438 4.71 1.15 -24.66
CA ILE A 438 4.28 2.54 -24.85
C ILE A 438 4.08 2.79 -26.35
N ASN A 439 2.91 2.40 -26.85
CA ASN A 439 2.66 2.34 -28.29
C ASN A 439 1.67 3.41 -28.79
N GLU A 440 0.83 3.94 -27.91
CA GLU A 440 -0.24 4.87 -28.26
C GLU A 440 -0.24 6.12 -27.38
N LEU A 441 -0.50 7.25 -28.01
CA LEU A 441 -0.63 8.53 -27.35
C LEU A 441 -1.98 8.60 -26.61
N SER A 442 -1.98 9.10 -25.37
CA SER A 442 -3.20 9.32 -24.60
C SER A 442 -3.11 10.62 -23.81
N GLU A 443 -4.26 11.25 -23.55
CA GLU A 443 -4.33 12.53 -22.82
C GLU A 443 -3.66 12.48 -21.44
N THR A 444 -3.60 11.31 -20.80
CA THR A 444 -2.99 11.12 -19.48
C THR A 444 -1.51 10.73 -19.53
N PHE A 445 -0.95 10.53 -20.73
CA PHE A 445 0.39 9.99 -20.91
C PHE A 445 1.15 10.60 -22.10
N LEU A 446 1.14 11.93 -22.19
CA LEU A 446 1.77 12.71 -23.27
C LEU A 446 3.30 12.88 -23.11
N ASN A 447 3.78 12.97 -21.87
CA ASN A 447 5.18 13.26 -21.55
C ASN A 447 6.21 12.32 -22.23
N PRO A 448 6.02 10.99 -22.28
CA PRO A 448 6.93 10.11 -23.00
C PRO A 448 7.02 10.44 -24.49
N PHE A 449 5.89 10.74 -25.15
CA PHE A 449 5.88 11.09 -26.58
C PHE A 449 6.57 12.42 -26.86
N ASN A 450 6.51 13.38 -25.93
CA ASN A 450 7.35 14.57 -25.99
C ASN A 450 8.85 14.20 -26.02
N ILE A 451 9.30 13.33 -25.11
CA ILE A 451 10.70 12.86 -25.10
C ILE A 451 11.03 12.05 -26.36
N LYS A 452 10.10 11.23 -26.87
CA LYS A 452 10.28 10.51 -28.13
C LYS A 452 10.59 11.46 -29.28
N SER A 453 9.86 12.57 -29.39
CA SER A 453 10.09 13.56 -30.44
C SER A 453 11.50 14.18 -30.34
N LEU A 454 11.97 14.49 -29.13
CA LEU A 454 13.32 15.02 -28.90
C LEU A 454 14.42 13.99 -29.20
N LEU A 455 14.19 12.72 -28.85
CA LEU A 455 15.11 11.62 -29.16
C LEU A 455 15.27 11.44 -30.68
N LEU A 456 14.16 11.45 -31.41
CA LEU A 456 14.15 11.35 -32.87
C LEU A 456 14.84 12.54 -33.54
N ALA A 457 14.59 13.76 -33.04
CA ALA A 457 15.29 14.95 -33.51
C ALA A 457 16.81 14.87 -33.29
N LYS A 458 17.27 14.38 -32.13
CA LYS A 458 18.72 14.13 -31.89
C LYS A 458 19.31 13.10 -32.85
N LYS A 459 18.52 12.16 -33.36
CA LYS A 459 18.93 11.20 -34.40
C LYS A 459 18.89 11.77 -35.83
N GLY A 460 18.39 13.01 -35.99
CA GLY A 460 18.19 13.64 -37.30
C GLY A 460 16.88 13.26 -38.00
N GLU A 461 15.97 12.55 -37.34
CA GLU A 461 14.67 12.15 -37.86
C GLU A 461 13.62 13.27 -37.66
N PHE A 462 13.90 14.47 -38.21
CA PHE A 462 13.16 15.69 -37.90
C PHE A 462 11.68 15.68 -38.34
N GLU A 463 11.37 15.08 -39.50
CA GLU A 463 9.99 15.02 -40.00
C GLU A 463 9.07 14.27 -39.02
N GLU A 464 9.51 13.12 -38.54
CA GLU A 464 8.76 12.31 -37.58
C GLU A 464 8.74 12.95 -36.18
N ALA A 465 9.85 13.57 -35.77
CA ALA A 465 9.89 14.35 -34.53
C ALA A 465 8.82 15.47 -34.53
N HIS A 466 8.71 16.22 -35.63
CA HIS A 466 7.69 17.25 -35.79
C HIS A 466 6.26 16.68 -35.77
N ARG A 467 6.03 15.56 -36.46
CA ARG A 467 4.72 14.90 -36.45
C ARG A 467 4.28 14.53 -35.03
N ILE A 468 5.16 13.90 -34.25
CA ILE A 468 4.86 13.45 -32.89
C ILE A 468 4.65 14.63 -31.94
N ILE A 469 5.50 15.67 -31.98
CA ILE A 469 5.35 16.81 -31.08
C ILE A 469 4.07 17.61 -31.37
N ASP A 470 3.65 17.68 -32.63
CA ASP A 470 2.40 18.33 -33.00
C ASP A 470 1.19 17.56 -32.47
N GLU A 471 1.20 16.23 -32.59
CA GLU A 471 0.17 15.37 -32.00
C GLU A 471 0.10 15.54 -30.47
N VAL A 472 1.24 15.64 -29.78
CA VAL A 472 1.31 15.91 -28.34
C VAL A 472 0.69 17.28 -28.01
N ILE A 473 1.06 18.34 -28.73
CA ILE A 473 0.55 19.71 -28.51
C ILE A 473 -0.96 19.81 -28.76
N GLU A 474 -1.46 19.12 -29.80
CA GLU A 474 -2.88 19.10 -30.16
C GLU A 474 -3.74 18.41 -29.10
N ASN A 475 -3.26 17.29 -28.54
CA ASN A 475 -3.94 16.53 -27.49
C ASN A 475 -3.77 17.14 -26.07
N THR A 476 -3.03 18.24 -25.93
CA THR A 476 -2.83 18.88 -24.63
C THR A 476 -3.90 19.91 -24.32
N GLN A 477 -4.70 19.64 -23.29
CA GLN A 477 -5.76 20.55 -22.84
C GLN A 477 -5.23 21.68 -21.94
N LYS A 478 -4.23 21.41 -21.10
CA LYS A 478 -3.72 22.40 -20.12
C LYS A 478 -2.75 23.37 -20.76
N ILE A 479 -3.02 24.67 -20.60
CA ILE A 479 -2.23 25.73 -21.23
C ILE A 479 -0.73 25.67 -20.87
N LEU A 480 -0.39 25.39 -19.62
CA LEU A 480 1.01 25.36 -19.17
C LEU A 480 1.77 24.16 -19.76
N GLU A 481 1.14 22.98 -19.80
CA GLU A 481 1.71 21.79 -20.44
C GLU A 481 1.88 22.03 -21.94
N LYS A 482 0.89 22.66 -22.57
CA LYS A 482 0.92 22.98 -24.01
C LYS A 482 2.10 23.89 -24.36
N LEU A 483 2.37 24.90 -23.53
CA LEU A 483 3.54 25.77 -23.70
C LEU A 483 4.85 25.01 -23.53
N ASN A 484 4.94 24.06 -22.58
CA ASN A 484 6.12 23.23 -22.39
C ASN A 484 6.41 22.32 -23.61
N TYR A 485 5.38 21.70 -24.19
CA TYR A 485 5.55 20.92 -25.41
C TYR A 485 5.86 21.80 -26.63
N THR A 486 5.31 23.02 -26.67
CA THR A 486 5.68 24.01 -27.70
C THR A 486 7.15 24.44 -27.57
N ASP A 487 7.68 24.55 -26.34
CA ASP A 487 9.11 24.79 -26.11
C ASP A 487 9.97 23.64 -26.64
N SER A 488 9.51 22.39 -26.47
CA SER A 488 10.17 21.20 -27.05
C SER A 488 10.13 21.22 -28.58
N LYS A 489 9.05 21.72 -29.20
CA LYS A 489 9.00 21.95 -30.66
C LYS A 489 10.04 22.99 -31.13
N GLY A 490 10.24 24.05 -30.36
CA GLY A 490 11.33 25.00 -30.60
C GLY A 490 12.70 24.31 -30.57
N GLU A 491 12.91 23.43 -29.60
CA GLU A 491 14.17 22.68 -29.46
C GLU A 491 14.43 21.75 -30.66
N ILE A 492 13.39 21.15 -31.23
CA ILE A 492 13.50 20.33 -32.45
C ILE A 492 13.96 21.19 -33.64
N PHE A 493 13.36 22.38 -33.86
CA PHE A 493 13.82 23.31 -34.90
C PHE A 493 15.26 23.76 -34.68
N GLN A 494 15.62 24.01 -33.43
CA GLN A 494 16.99 24.36 -33.06
C GLN A 494 17.98 23.24 -33.43
N MET A 495 17.65 21.97 -33.18
CA MET A 495 18.47 20.82 -33.56
C MET A 495 18.58 20.66 -35.09
N GLU A 496 17.56 21.06 -35.83
CA GLU A 496 17.56 21.08 -37.31
C GLU A 496 18.40 22.23 -37.89
N GLY A 497 18.84 23.19 -37.05
CA GLY A 497 19.53 24.41 -37.49
C GLY A 497 18.60 25.50 -38.02
N LYS A 498 17.28 25.37 -37.78
CA LYS A 498 16.26 26.37 -38.14
C LYS A 498 16.06 27.37 -36.99
N PHE A 499 17.09 28.19 -36.76
CA PHE A 499 17.15 29.07 -35.59
C PHE A 499 16.11 30.19 -35.62
N GLU A 500 15.77 30.74 -36.79
CA GLU A 500 14.72 31.78 -36.90
C GLU A 500 13.34 31.26 -36.43
N GLU A 501 12.96 30.05 -36.83
CA GLU A 501 11.73 29.38 -36.42
C GLU A 501 11.74 29.10 -34.92
N SER A 502 12.86 28.62 -34.40
CA SER A 502 13.04 28.39 -32.97
C SER A 502 12.90 29.68 -32.16
N ILE A 503 13.50 30.79 -32.61
CA ILE A 503 13.39 32.11 -31.97
C ILE A 503 11.93 32.56 -31.92
N LYS A 504 11.21 32.49 -33.05
CA LYS A 504 9.78 32.86 -33.12
C LYS A 504 8.94 32.09 -32.10
N ILE A 505 9.22 30.80 -31.92
CA ILE A 505 8.54 29.95 -30.94
C ILE A 505 8.85 30.41 -29.51
N TYR A 506 10.13 30.50 -29.14
CA TYR A 506 10.52 30.84 -27.77
C TYR A 506 10.05 32.25 -27.35
N GLU A 507 10.16 33.24 -28.23
CA GLU A 507 9.64 34.59 -27.96
C GLU A 507 8.12 34.58 -27.81
N GLY A 508 7.41 33.82 -28.65
CA GLY A 508 5.97 33.63 -28.54
C GLY A 508 5.55 33.01 -27.21
N ILE A 509 6.32 32.03 -26.71
CA ILE A 509 6.10 31.41 -25.40
C ILE A 509 6.32 32.44 -24.29
N LEU A 510 7.47 33.13 -24.26
CA LEU A 510 7.79 34.12 -23.23
C LEU A 510 6.76 35.26 -23.19
N LYS A 511 6.25 35.68 -24.35
CA LYS A 511 5.17 36.65 -24.47
C LYS A 511 3.87 36.14 -23.83
N ARG A 512 3.40 34.96 -24.21
CA ARG A 512 2.18 34.35 -23.63
C ARG A 512 2.30 34.13 -22.13
N VAL A 513 3.47 33.70 -21.66
CA VAL A 513 3.71 33.52 -20.22
C VAL A 513 3.59 34.85 -19.46
N LYS A 514 3.98 35.97 -20.08
CA LYS A 514 3.85 37.32 -19.49
C LYS A 514 2.43 37.87 -19.54
N GLU A 515 1.67 37.55 -20.59
CA GLU A 515 0.33 38.10 -20.84
C GLU A 515 -0.81 37.28 -20.19
N ASP A 516 -0.72 35.95 -20.23
CA ASP A 516 -1.87 35.06 -19.98
C ASP A 516 -1.79 34.29 -18.65
N LEU A 517 -0.64 34.31 -17.95
CA LEU A 517 -0.40 33.46 -16.78
C LEU A 517 -0.13 34.26 -15.51
N GLU A 518 -0.68 33.79 -14.38
CA GLU A 518 -0.40 34.38 -13.07
C GLU A 518 1.11 34.40 -12.78
N PRO A 519 1.62 35.38 -11.99
CA PRO A 519 3.05 35.50 -11.65
C PRO A 519 3.69 34.24 -11.04
N LYS A 520 2.88 33.30 -10.52
CA LYS A 520 3.33 32.00 -10.00
C LYS A 520 3.50 30.92 -11.09
N ALA A 521 2.74 30.97 -12.17
CA ALA A 521 2.89 30.08 -13.32
C ALA A 521 4.06 30.51 -14.23
N PHE A 522 4.47 31.78 -14.15
CA PHE A 522 5.66 32.40 -14.76
C PHE A 522 7.01 31.71 -14.45
N ILE A 523 7.01 30.62 -13.66
CA ILE A 523 8.19 30.19 -12.91
C ILE A 523 8.74 28.84 -13.40
N TYR A 524 8.00 27.97 -14.10
CA TYR A 524 8.44 26.57 -14.22
C TYR A 524 9.62 26.32 -15.17
N PHE A 525 9.61 26.85 -16.40
CA PHE A 525 10.63 26.55 -17.42
C PHE A 525 11.25 27.78 -18.12
N ASN A 526 10.85 29.01 -17.78
CA ASN A 526 11.33 30.24 -18.45
C ASN A 526 12.85 30.39 -18.48
N HIS A 527 13.55 29.95 -17.45
CA HIS A 527 15.02 30.00 -17.45
C HIS A 527 15.59 29.14 -18.59
N ILE A 528 15.01 27.96 -18.85
CA ILE A 528 15.41 27.07 -19.94
C ILE A 528 15.13 27.73 -21.29
N THR A 529 13.93 28.27 -21.49
CA THR A 529 13.56 28.97 -22.72
C THR A 529 14.50 30.14 -23.02
N HIS A 530 14.86 30.94 -22.01
CA HIS A 530 15.84 32.01 -22.16
C HIS A 530 17.23 31.49 -22.56
N LEU A 531 17.71 30.40 -21.95
CA LEU A 531 18.98 29.80 -22.33
C LEU A 531 18.95 29.29 -23.78
N LYS A 532 17.87 28.60 -24.18
CA LYS A 532 17.67 28.10 -25.55
C LYS A 532 17.60 29.23 -26.58
N LEU A 533 16.86 30.29 -26.27
CA LEU A 533 16.77 31.50 -27.09
C LEU A 533 18.13 32.19 -27.25
N GLY A 534 18.91 32.26 -26.17
CA GLY A 534 20.26 32.79 -26.22
C GLY A 534 21.21 31.98 -27.10
N ILE A 535 21.09 30.64 -27.11
CA ILE A 535 21.83 29.80 -28.06
C ILE A 535 21.43 30.14 -29.50
N CYS A 536 20.13 30.22 -29.80
CA CYS A 536 19.67 30.51 -31.17
C CYS A 536 20.18 31.89 -31.65
N TYR A 537 20.12 32.91 -30.80
CA TYR A 537 20.64 34.23 -31.16
C TYR A 537 22.16 34.24 -31.37
N ASN A 538 22.90 33.41 -30.64
CA ASN A 538 24.34 33.29 -30.84
C ASN A 538 24.67 32.64 -32.21
N GLU A 539 23.95 31.59 -32.59
CA GLU A 539 24.10 30.93 -33.89
C GLU A 539 23.74 31.85 -35.07
N GLU A 540 22.74 32.72 -34.88
CA GLU A 540 22.37 33.78 -35.85
C GLU A 540 23.36 34.98 -35.85
N GLY A 541 24.43 34.94 -35.04
CA GLY A 541 25.43 36.01 -34.95
C GLY A 541 24.99 37.24 -34.16
N ASN A 542 23.84 37.19 -33.48
CA ASN A 542 23.36 38.26 -32.61
C ASN A 542 23.85 38.09 -31.16
N VAL A 543 25.13 38.37 -30.96
CA VAL A 543 25.83 38.18 -29.68
C VAL A 543 25.21 38.99 -28.54
N GLU A 544 24.73 40.22 -28.81
CA GLU A 544 24.14 41.09 -27.79
C GLU A 544 22.88 40.45 -27.18
N LYS A 545 21.93 40.03 -28.04
CA LYS A 545 20.72 39.35 -27.58
C LYS A 545 21.01 37.99 -26.95
N ALA A 546 22.00 37.27 -27.46
CA ALA A 546 22.43 36.01 -26.87
C ALA A 546 22.85 36.19 -25.40
N LEU A 547 23.71 37.17 -25.13
CA LEU A 547 24.17 37.49 -23.78
C LEU A 547 23.03 37.98 -22.88
N GLU A 548 22.12 38.79 -23.39
CA GLU A 548 20.94 39.26 -22.66
C GLU A 548 20.12 38.07 -22.13
N HIS A 549 19.73 37.17 -23.03
CA HIS A 549 18.88 36.05 -22.68
C HIS A 549 19.59 35.01 -21.80
N ILE A 550 20.87 34.73 -22.02
CA ILE A 550 21.60 33.78 -21.16
C ILE A 550 21.75 34.33 -19.74
N LYS A 551 22.05 35.62 -19.59
CA LYS A 551 22.12 36.28 -18.26
C LYS A 551 20.77 36.26 -17.56
N GLU A 552 19.68 36.51 -18.28
CA GLU A 552 18.34 36.45 -17.71
C GLU A 552 17.96 35.02 -17.28
N GLY A 553 18.27 34.02 -18.12
CA GLY A 553 18.11 32.61 -17.77
C GLY A 553 18.88 32.23 -16.50
N LYS A 554 20.15 32.66 -16.39
CA LYS A 554 20.98 32.48 -15.19
C LYS A 554 20.34 33.11 -13.96
N ARG A 555 19.93 34.38 -14.06
CA ARG A 555 19.32 35.14 -12.96
C ARG A 555 18.06 34.45 -12.42
N ILE A 556 17.21 33.92 -13.30
CA ILE A 556 16.01 33.17 -12.91
C ILE A 556 16.41 31.85 -12.22
N ALA A 557 17.40 31.13 -12.74
CA ALA A 557 17.90 29.90 -12.14
C ALA A 557 18.51 30.12 -10.75
N GLU A 558 19.30 31.18 -10.55
CA GLU A 558 19.88 31.59 -9.26
C GLU A 558 18.79 31.91 -8.23
N LYS A 559 17.78 32.70 -8.61
CA LYS A 559 16.64 33.03 -7.74
C LYS A 559 15.92 31.76 -7.25
N ARG A 560 15.91 30.70 -8.08
CA ARG A 560 15.26 29.41 -7.79
C ARG A 560 16.20 28.37 -7.21
N LYS A 561 17.50 28.68 -7.05
CA LYS A 561 18.54 27.75 -6.58
C LYS A 561 18.63 26.47 -7.43
N LEU A 562 18.53 26.62 -8.75
CA LEU A 562 18.60 25.49 -9.68
C LEU A 562 20.04 25.29 -10.16
N GLU A 563 20.85 24.63 -9.33
CA GLU A 563 22.30 24.46 -9.54
C GLU A 563 22.66 23.94 -10.95
N LYS A 564 21.93 22.94 -11.45
CA LYS A 564 22.08 22.40 -12.81
C LYS A 564 22.02 23.49 -13.89
N TRP A 565 21.02 24.36 -13.81
CA TRP A 565 20.77 25.40 -14.82
C TRP A 565 21.67 26.61 -14.66
N ILE A 566 22.10 26.93 -13.44
CA ILE A 566 23.12 27.96 -13.20
C ILE A 566 24.43 27.55 -13.88
N LYS A 567 24.89 26.32 -13.66
CA LYS A 567 26.09 25.78 -14.29
C LYS A 567 25.97 25.78 -15.81
N LYS A 568 24.82 25.36 -16.36
CA LYS A 568 24.58 25.38 -17.81
C LYS A 568 24.68 26.80 -18.39
N ALA A 569 24.13 27.79 -17.69
CA ALA A 569 24.22 29.18 -18.12
C ALA A 569 25.67 29.71 -18.09
N GLU A 570 26.45 29.34 -17.08
CA GLU A 570 27.88 29.70 -16.99
C GLU A 570 28.71 29.06 -18.11
N GLU A 571 28.45 27.79 -18.43
CA GLU A 571 29.05 27.11 -19.56
C GLU A 571 28.72 27.83 -20.88
N LEU A 572 27.47 28.24 -21.08
CA LEU A 572 27.06 28.99 -22.28
C LEU A 572 27.75 30.36 -22.35
N LEU A 573 27.79 31.12 -21.25
CA LEU A 573 28.48 32.41 -21.21
C LEU A 573 29.98 32.30 -21.52
N SER A 574 30.62 31.20 -21.12
CA SER A 574 32.05 30.97 -21.41
C SER A 574 32.35 30.69 -22.88
N LYS A 575 31.33 30.33 -23.68
CA LYS A 575 31.47 29.99 -25.11
C LYS A 575 31.17 31.16 -26.03
N ILE A 576 30.57 32.23 -25.50
CA ILE A 576 30.26 33.44 -26.26
C ILE A 576 31.44 34.40 -26.09
N ASN A 577 32.18 34.62 -27.17
CA ASN A 577 33.33 35.52 -27.22
C ASN A 577 32.94 36.92 -27.70
#